data_AF-A0A5R2N915-F1
#
_entry.id   AF-A0A5R2N915-F1
#
_cell.length_a   1.000
_cell.length_b   1.000
_cell.length_c   1.000
_cell.angle_alpha   90.00
_cell.angle_beta   90.00
_cell.angle_gamma   90.00
#
_symmetry.space_group_name_H-M   'P 1'
#
loop_
_entity.id
_entity.type
_entity.pdbx_description
1 polymer ?
#
loop_
_entity_poly.entity_id
_entity_poly.type
_entity_poly.pdbx_seq_one_letter_code
_entity_poly.pdbx_strand_id
1 'polypeptide(L)'
;AENARRRLRSMMHTGDEALAAKVDAFPGADTYVKLRETALTGNAAFFQTALADALDIDFSIAQSLIANQNYAPLLAALRSLDFSEDRAFLITVAVYPGLFPHPQAIRTYLDRYRLLHRDAALETVRGWKAETLSKAGRNVSPTNGDSRKDSNGDEADAPGLRASSRK
;
A
#
# COMPACT_ATOMS: atom_id res chain seq x y z
N ALA A 1 19.04 47.67 31.57
CA ALA A 1 19.41 46.99 30.31
C ALA A 1 19.11 45.47 30.29
N GLU A 2 18.81 44.82 31.43
CA GLU A 2 18.66 43.35 31.50
C GLU A 2 17.33 42.81 30.93
N ASN A 3 16.25 43.59 31.01
CA ASN A 3 14.92 43.18 30.52
C ASN A 3 14.88 42.97 29.00
N ALA A 4 15.66 43.73 28.23
CA ALA A 4 15.75 43.57 26.78
C ALA A 4 16.42 42.23 26.40
N ARG A 5 17.44 41.80 27.17
CA ARG A 5 18.16 40.54 26.94
C ARG A 5 17.32 39.32 27.24
N ARG A 6 16.51 39.35 28.31
CA ARG A 6 15.58 38.26 28.63
C ARG A 6 14.51 38.10 27.55
N ARG A 7 13.98 39.22 27.02
CA ARG A 7 12.97 39.19 25.96
C ARG A 7 13.52 38.62 24.65
N LEU A 8 14.74 39.01 24.28
CA LEU A 8 15.44 38.44 23.11
C LEU A 8 15.72 36.93 23.29
N ARG A 9 16.20 36.50 24.46
CA ARG A 9 16.41 35.06 24.73
C ARG A 9 15.12 34.25 24.70
N SER A 10 14.03 34.78 25.24
CA SER A 10 12.72 34.12 25.19
C SER A 10 12.21 33.96 23.75
N MET A 11 12.42 34.97 22.89
CA MET A 11 12.02 34.90 21.48
C MET A 11 12.90 33.95 20.66
N MET A 12 14.21 33.90 20.95
CA MET A 12 15.13 32.96 20.30
C MET A 12 14.85 31.51 20.69
N HIS A 13 14.47 31.24 21.93
CA HIS A 13 14.16 29.88 22.38
C HIS A 13 12.87 29.33 21.77
N THR A 14 11.81 30.15 21.67
CA THR A 14 10.57 29.77 20.97
C THR A 14 10.75 29.58 19.48
N GLY A 15 11.68 30.32 18.86
CA GLY A 15 12.01 30.18 17.44
C GLY A 15 12.73 28.87 17.14
N ASP A 16 13.62 28.43 18.04
CA ASP A 16 14.39 27.19 17.93
C ASP A 16 13.52 25.95 18.16
N GLU A 17 12.62 25.96 19.16
CA GLU A 17 11.62 24.89 19.35
C GLU A 17 10.60 24.81 18.21
N ALA A 18 10.16 25.95 17.67
CA ALA A 18 9.27 25.97 16.52
C ALA A 18 9.99 25.50 15.23
N LEU A 19 11.30 25.74 15.10
CA LEU A 19 12.11 25.19 14.01
C LEU A 19 12.31 23.69 14.19
N ALA A 20 12.61 23.21 15.41
CA ALA A 20 12.77 21.79 15.72
C ALA A 20 11.47 21.01 15.50
N ALA A 21 10.33 21.52 16.00
CA ALA A 21 9.02 20.92 15.75
C ALA A 21 8.61 20.91 14.26
N LYS A 22 9.09 21.88 13.47
CA LYS A 22 8.85 21.94 12.02
C LYS A 22 9.82 21.06 11.21
N VAL A 23 10.99 20.74 11.76
CA VAL A 23 11.93 19.75 11.21
C VAL A 23 11.48 18.32 11.50
N ASP A 24 10.78 18.08 12.61
CA ASP A 24 10.16 16.79 12.92
C ASP A 24 8.84 16.54 12.17
N ALA A 25 8.18 17.60 11.67
CA ALA A 25 6.95 17.51 10.88
C ALA A 25 7.19 17.18 9.39
N PHE A 26 8.08 16.22 9.10
CA PHE A 26 7.99 15.54 7.81
C PHE A 26 6.67 14.74 7.81
N PRO A 27 5.81 14.85 6.78
CA PRO A 27 4.57 14.08 6.70
C PRO A 27 4.78 12.55 6.72
N GLY A 28 6.04 12.07 6.61
CA GLY A 28 6.41 10.67 6.79
C GLY A 28 6.98 10.31 8.17
N ALA A 29 7.22 11.26 9.08
CA ALA A 29 7.74 10.98 10.42
C ALA A 29 6.69 10.26 11.28
N ASP A 30 5.44 10.74 11.29
CA ASP A 30 4.31 10.07 11.93
C ASP A 30 4.05 8.68 11.34
N THR A 31 4.10 8.55 10.02
CA THR A 31 3.93 7.26 9.32
C THR A 31 5.03 6.28 9.71
N TYR A 32 6.28 6.74 9.78
CA TYR A 32 7.41 5.93 10.24
C TYR A 32 7.23 5.47 11.69
N VAL A 33 6.83 6.35 12.60
CA VAL A 33 6.61 6.00 14.01
C VAL A 33 5.54 4.92 14.14
N LYS A 34 4.38 5.08 13.47
CA LYS A 34 3.30 4.09 13.47
C LYS A 34 3.75 2.74 12.90
N LEU A 35 4.43 2.74 11.76
CA LEU A 35 4.92 1.50 11.14
C LEU A 35 5.97 0.81 12.01
N ARG A 36 6.86 1.57 12.64
CA ARG A 36 7.85 1.05 13.58
C ARG A 36 7.19 0.42 14.80
N GLU A 37 6.27 1.12 15.45
CA GLU A 37 5.59 0.60 16.64
C GLU A 37 4.80 -0.66 16.33
N THR A 38 4.03 -0.65 15.24
CA THR A 38 3.26 -1.82 14.80
C THR A 38 4.16 -2.99 14.41
N ALA A 39 5.29 -2.75 13.73
CA ALA A 39 6.26 -3.81 13.42
C ALA A 39 6.87 -4.40 14.71
N LEU A 40 7.22 -3.57 15.69
CA LEU A 40 7.81 -4.00 16.96
C LEU A 40 6.81 -4.73 17.87
N THR A 41 5.49 -4.61 17.66
CA THR A 41 4.51 -5.41 18.39
C THR A 41 4.58 -6.90 18.08
N GLY A 42 5.19 -7.30 16.96
CA GLY A 42 5.23 -8.67 16.48
C GLY A 42 3.90 -9.19 15.92
N ASN A 43 2.85 -8.36 15.90
CA ASN A 43 1.58 -8.70 15.29
C ASN A 43 1.54 -8.21 13.83
N ALA A 44 1.68 -9.15 12.89
CA ALA A 44 1.66 -8.86 11.46
C ALA A 44 0.38 -8.14 11.00
N ALA A 45 -0.78 -8.41 11.63
CA ALA A 45 -2.04 -7.78 11.24
C ALA A 45 -2.03 -6.26 11.49
N PHE A 46 -1.48 -5.82 12.63
CA PHE A 46 -1.37 -4.38 12.93
C PHE A 46 -0.41 -3.68 11.97
N PHE A 47 0.71 -4.32 11.65
CA PHE A 47 1.64 -3.78 10.66
C PHE A 47 0.99 -3.71 9.27
N GLN A 48 0.25 -4.75 8.86
CA GLN A 48 -0.48 -4.77 7.58
C GLN A 48 -1.54 -3.67 7.51
N THR A 49 -2.27 -3.41 8.59
CA THR A 49 -3.25 -2.31 8.64
C THR A 49 -2.56 -0.94 8.53
N ALA A 50 -1.48 -0.73 9.29
CA ALA A 50 -0.72 0.53 9.21
C ALA A 50 -0.07 0.73 7.83
N LEU A 51 0.39 -0.35 7.19
CA LEU A 51 0.95 -0.32 5.85
C LEU A 51 -0.12 -0.03 4.78
N ALA A 52 -1.31 -0.62 4.92
CA ALA A 52 -2.45 -0.37 4.06
C ALA A 52 -2.88 1.10 4.13
N ASP A 53 -2.97 1.67 5.33
CA ASP A 53 -3.28 3.08 5.58
C ASP A 53 -2.19 4.01 5.00
N ALA A 54 -0.91 3.70 5.26
CA ALA A 54 0.22 4.50 4.79
C ALA A 54 0.33 4.55 3.26
N LEU A 55 0.04 3.43 2.59
CA LEU A 55 0.11 3.33 1.14
C LEU A 55 -1.23 3.63 0.47
N ASP A 56 -2.33 3.75 1.20
CA ASP A 56 -3.69 3.89 0.67
C ASP A 56 -4.03 2.75 -0.31
N ILE A 57 -3.91 1.51 0.19
CA ILE A 57 -4.20 0.26 -0.54
C ILE A 57 -5.14 -0.65 0.26
N ASP A 58 -5.75 -1.64 -0.39
CA ASP A 58 -6.58 -2.64 0.29
C ASP A 58 -5.77 -3.49 1.30
N PHE A 59 -6.39 -3.83 2.43
CA PHE A 59 -5.78 -4.67 3.46
C PHE A 59 -5.35 -6.04 2.92
N SER A 60 -6.12 -6.65 2.00
CA SER A 60 -5.75 -7.96 1.43
C SER A 60 -4.46 -7.87 0.59
N ILE A 61 -4.23 -6.74 -0.07
CA ILE A 61 -3.00 -6.51 -0.84
C ILE A 61 -1.85 -6.35 0.15
N ALA A 62 -1.98 -5.48 1.16
CA ALA A 62 -0.97 -5.33 2.21
C ALA A 62 -0.63 -6.67 2.89
N GLN A 63 -1.62 -7.51 3.17
CA GLN A 63 -1.42 -8.86 3.71
C GLN A 63 -0.61 -9.73 2.74
N SER A 64 -0.96 -9.73 1.45
CA SER A 64 -0.28 -10.52 0.42
C SER A 64 1.17 -10.08 0.19
N LEU A 65 1.47 -8.79 0.35
CA LEU A 65 2.82 -8.24 0.26
C LEU A 65 3.72 -8.77 1.40
N ILE A 66 3.15 -8.94 2.60
CA ILE A 66 3.89 -9.35 3.80
C ILE A 66 3.89 -10.87 4.02
N ALA A 67 2.87 -11.59 3.53
CA ALA A 67 2.72 -13.03 3.74
C ALA A 67 3.84 -13.87 3.12
N ASN A 68 4.48 -13.35 2.07
CA ASN A 68 5.62 -14.02 1.44
C ASN A 68 6.88 -13.82 2.29
N GLN A 69 7.75 -14.84 2.40
CA GLN A 69 9.10 -14.71 2.99
C GLN A 69 10.06 -13.86 2.12
N ASN A 70 9.51 -12.90 1.38
CA ASN A 70 10.22 -12.03 0.46
C ASN A 70 9.96 -10.58 0.85
N TYR A 71 11.02 -9.85 1.21
CA TYR A 71 10.98 -8.44 1.58
C TYR A 71 11.08 -7.49 0.37
N ALA A 72 11.15 -7.99 -0.88
CA ALA A 72 11.13 -7.16 -2.08
C ALA A 72 9.89 -6.25 -2.23
N PRO A 73 8.64 -6.75 -2.04
CA PRO A 73 7.47 -5.87 -2.01
C PRO A 73 7.54 -4.84 -0.88
N LEU A 74 8.04 -5.24 0.30
CA LEU A 74 8.22 -4.31 1.42
C LEU A 74 9.28 -3.23 1.11
N LEU A 75 10.39 -3.57 0.44
CA LEU A 75 11.39 -2.61 -0.03
C LEU A 75 10.75 -1.54 -0.93
N ALA A 76 9.93 -1.94 -1.91
CA ALA A 76 9.23 -1.02 -2.80
C ALA A 76 8.24 -0.13 -2.03
N ALA A 77 7.48 -0.70 -1.10
CA ALA A 77 6.60 0.07 -0.22
C ALA A 77 7.36 1.14 0.57
N LEU A 78 8.41 0.76 1.30
CA LEU A 78 9.20 1.68 2.13
C LEU A 78 9.90 2.76 1.29
N ARG A 79 10.34 2.39 0.07
CA ARG A 79 10.98 3.33 -0.85
C ARG A 79 9.99 4.36 -1.41
N SER A 80 8.75 3.97 -1.68
CA SER A 80 7.70 4.89 -2.12
C SER A 80 7.34 5.94 -1.06
N LEU A 81 7.44 5.56 0.22
CA LEU A 81 7.22 6.41 1.39
C LEU A 81 8.42 7.33 1.70
N ASP A 82 9.47 7.28 0.87
CA ASP A 82 10.67 8.11 0.98
C ASP A 82 11.44 7.93 2.30
N PHE A 83 11.40 6.72 2.88
CA PHE A 83 12.16 6.44 4.09
C PHE A 83 13.67 6.35 3.83
N SER A 84 14.48 6.82 4.79
CA SER A 84 15.93 6.62 4.76
C SER A 84 16.30 5.14 4.94
N GLU A 85 17.52 4.78 4.55
CA GLU A 85 18.03 3.40 4.66
C GLU A 85 17.87 2.82 6.06
N ASP A 86 18.23 3.60 7.08
CA ASP A 86 18.20 3.17 8.48
C ASP A 86 16.76 2.89 8.96
N ARG A 87 15.82 3.74 8.55
CA ARG A 87 14.39 3.63 8.90
C ARG A 87 13.77 2.41 8.21
N ALA A 88 14.05 2.24 6.93
CA ALA A 88 13.57 1.11 6.15
C ALA A 88 14.13 -0.22 6.70
N PHE A 89 15.42 -0.24 7.05
CA PHE A 89 16.08 -1.40 7.64
C PHE A 89 15.45 -1.79 8.97
N LEU A 90 15.24 -0.82 9.88
CA LEU A 90 14.63 -1.09 11.19
C LEU A 90 13.24 -1.72 11.05
N ILE A 91 12.39 -1.20 10.16
CA ILE A 91 11.07 -1.77 9.91
C ILE A 91 11.20 -3.17 9.34
N THR A 92 12.11 -3.39 8.38
CA THR A 92 12.28 -4.70 7.73
C THR A 92 12.75 -5.77 8.71
N VAL A 93 13.71 -5.47 9.58
CA VAL A 93 14.21 -6.43 10.57
C VAL A 93 13.17 -6.71 11.67
N ALA A 94 12.35 -5.72 12.02
CA ALA A 94 11.25 -5.92 12.97
C ALA A 94 10.15 -6.85 12.41
N VAL A 95 9.84 -6.73 11.11
CA VAL A 95 8.85 -7.59 10.43
C VAL A 95 9.43 -8.97 10.13
N TYR A 96 10.71 -9.06 9.73
CA TYR A 96 11.38 -10.29 9.33
C TYR A 96 12.68 -10.54 10.10
N PRO A 97 12.63 -10.80 11.42
CA PRO A 97 13.84 -10.96 12.23
C PRO A 97 14.70 -12.15 11.78
N GLY A 98 14.09 -13.19 11.22
CA GLY A 98 14.80 -14.39 10.75
C GLY A 98 15.61 -14.22 9.45
N LEU A 99 15.43 -13.13 8.71
CA LEU A 99 16.11 -12.92 7.42
C LEU A 99 17.49 -12.26 7.53
N PHE A 100 17.90 -11.85 8.74
CA PHE A 100 19.16 -11.14 8.98
C PHE A 100 20.08 -11.83 10.00
N PRO A 101 20.50 -13.10 9.77
CA PRO A 101 21.35 -13.82 10.72
C PRO A 101 22.83 -13.39 10.67
N HIS A 102 23.31 -12.81 9.57
CA HIS A 102 24.72 -12.44 9.37
C HIS A 102 24.90 -11.07 8.70
N PRO A 103 26.04 -10.38 8.90
CA PRO A 103 26.29 -9.03 8.36
C PRO A 103 26.18 -8.94 6.83
N GLN A 104 26.47 -10.02 6.10
CA GLN A 104 26.32 -10.04 4.64
C GLN A 104 24.85 -9.86 4.19
N ALA A 105 23.87 -10.35 4.95
CA ALA A 105 22.45 -10.20 4.62
C ALA A 105 22.02 -8.74 4.72
N ILE A 106 22.54 -8.03 5.75
CA ILE A 106 22.35 -6.59 5.93
C ILE A 106 22.94 -5.83 4.73
N ARG A 107 24.18 -6.16 4.34
CA ARG A 107 24.82 -5.55 3.17
C ARG A 107 24.01 -5.77 1.89
N THR A 108 23.54 -6.98 1.63
CA THR A 108 22.71 -7.30 0.45
C THR A 108 21.39 -6.53 0.46
N TYR A 109 20.78 -6.36 1.64
CA TYR A 109 19.56 -5.54 1.77
C TYR A 109 19.82 -4.08 1.42
N LEU A 110 20.86 -3.48 1.99
CA LEU A 110 21.21 -2.07 1.73
C LEU A 110 21.55 -1.84 0.26
N ASP A 111 22.33 -2.74 -0.34
CA ASP A 111 22.66 -2.68 -1.77
C ASP A 111 21.40 -2.69 -2.66
N ARG A 112 20.46 -3.60 -2.37
CA ARG A 112 19.17 -3.65 -3.09
C ARG A 112 18.32 -2.41 -2.87
N TYR A 113 18.30 -1.85 -1.67
CA TYR A 113 17.54 -0.62 -1.39
C TYR A 113 18.11 0.59 -2.14
N ARG A 114 19.44 0.67 -2.28
CA ARG A 114 20.10 1.72 -3.07
C ARG A 114 19.83 1.59 -4.56
N LEU A 115 19.82 0.36 -5.07
CA LEU A 115 19.50 0.05 -6.46
C LEU A 115 18.02 0.34 -6.79
N LEU A 116 17.13 0.28 -5.80
CA LEU A 116 15.72 0.56 -5.99
C LEU A 116 15.45 2.07 -6.05
N HIS A 117 15.22 2.57 -7.26
CA HIS A 117 14.84 3.97 -7.47
C HIS A 117 13.43 4.27 -6.95
N ARG A 118 13.26 5.47 -6.40
CA ARG A 118 11.98 5.95 -5.87
C ARG A 118 10.87 5.93 -6.91
N ASP A 119 11.17 6.29 -8.16
CA ASP A 119 10.19 6.27 -9.26
C ASP A 119 9.65 4.86 -9.52
N ALA A 120 10.53 3.86 -9.64
CA ALA A 120 10.13 2.47 -9.84
C ALA A 120 9.26 1.94 -8.68
N ALA A 121 9.58 2.36 -7.45
CA ALA A 121 8.79 2.04 -6.27
C ALA A 121 7.39 2.68 -6.32
N LEU A 122 7.30 3.95 -6.73
CA LEU A 122 6.03 4.65 -6.89
C LEU A 122 5.16 4.01 -7.98
N GLU A 123 5.74 3.59 -9.11
CA GLU A 123 5.01 2.87 -10.16
C GLU A 123 4.45 1.54 -9.67
N THR A 124 5.23 0.80 -8.88
CA THR A 124 4.80 -0.48 -8.28
C THR A 124 3.60 -0.25 -7.34
N VAL A 125 3.67 0.77 -6.47
CA VAL A 125 2.56 1.12 -5.57
C VAL A 125 1.33 1.60 -6.34
N ARG A 126 1.50 2.34 -7.44
CA ARG A 126 0.39 2.72 -8.33
C ARG A 126 -0.31 1.48 -8.90
N GLY A 127 0.45 0.44 -9.26
CA GLY A 127 -0.11 -0.85 -9.67
C GLY A 127 -1.00 -1.48 -8.59
N TRP A 128 -0.54 -1.48 -7.33
CA TRP A 128 -1.32 -2.02 -6.20
C TRP A 128 -2.58 -1.19 -5.88
N LYS A 129 -2.51 0.13 -6.05
CA LYS A 129 -3.68 1.02 -5.94
C LYS A 129 -4.71 0.74 -7.03
N ALA A 130 -4.26 0.56 -8.28
CA ALA A 130 -5.15 0.21 -9.38
C ALA A 130 -5.82 -1.16 -9.16
N GLU A 131 -5.11 -2.12 -8.58
CA GLU A 131 -5.68 -3.42 -8.20
C GLU A 131 -6.74 -3.28 -7.09
N THR A 132 -6.50 -2.42 -6.10
CA THR A 132 -7.48 -2.07 -5.06
C THR A 132 -8.78 -1.54 -5.69
N LEU A 133 -8.66 -0.58 -6.61
CA LEU A 133 -9.81 0.01 -7.31
C LEU A 133 -10.56 -1.03 -8.17
N SER A 134 -9.82 -1.90 -8.85
CA SER A 134 -10.40 -2.97 -9.69
C SER A 134 -11.14 -4.02 -8.85
N LYS A 135 -10.67 -4.30 -7.64
CA LYS A 135 -11.32 -5.23 -6.70
C LYS A 135 -12.58 -4.61 -6.09
N ALA A 136 -12.58 -3.31 -5.79
CA ALA A 136 -13.77 -2.59 -5.35
C ALA A 136 -14.86 -2.54 -6.43
N GLY A 137 -14.49 -2.33 -7.71
CA GLY A 137 -15.44 -2.32 -8.83
C GLY A 137 -16.11 -3.67 -9.10
N ARG A 138 -15.44 -4.80 -8.84
CA ARG A 138 -16.03 -6.15 -8.98
C ARG A 138 -17.09 -6.47 -7.93
N ASN A 139 -17.02 -5.84 -6.76
CA ASN A 139 -17.97 -6.07 -5.67
C ASN A 139 -19.31 -5.34 -5.90
N VAL A 140 -19.36 -4.42 -6.87
CA VAL A 140 -20.59 -3.77 -7.34
C VAL A 140 -21.05 -4.47 -8.63
N SER A 141 -21.58 -5.69 -8.50
CA SER A 141 -22.34 -6.32 -9.58
C SER A 141 -23.82 -6.40 -9.17
N PRO A 142 -24.76 -5.89 -10.00
CA PRO A 142 -26.17 -5.77 -9.66
C PRO A 142 -26.84 -7.15 -9.67
N THR A 143 -26.95 -7.76 -8.49
CA THR A 143 -27.80 -8.92 -8.28
C THR A 143 -29.25 -8.45 -8.13
N ASN A 144 -29.87 -7.98 -9.21
CA ASN A 144 -31.33 -7.86 -9.30
C ASN A 144 -31.75 -7.80 -10.78
N GLY A 145 -32.11 -8.97 -11.29
CA GLY A 145 -32.70 -9.19 -12.60
C GLY A 145 -33.55 -10.46 -12.60
N ASP A 146 -34.28 -10.72 -11.51
CA ASP A 146 -35.44 -11.61 -11.56
C ASP A 146 -36.51 -10.88 -12.39
N SER A 147 -36.74 -11.37 -13.61
CA SER A 147 -37.98 -11.12 -14.34
C SER A 147 -38.21 -12.29 -15.30
N ARG A 148 -38.90 -13.28 -14.74
CA ARG A 148 -39.63 -14.35 -15.43
C ARG A 148 -40.36 -13.78 -16.66
N LYS A 149 -40.14 -14.36 -17.85
CA LYS A 149 -41.10 -14.27 -18.95
C LYS A 149 -41.00 -15.47 -19.89
N ASP A 150 -41.39 -16.64 -19.38
CA ASP A 150 -41.77 -17.79 -20.20
C ASP A 150 -43.30 -17.81 -20.28
N SER A 151 -43.85 -17.17 -21.30
CA SER A 151 -45.27 -17.29 -21.69
C SER A 151 -45.45 -16.84 -23.13
N ASN A 152 -45.28 -17.77 -24.06
CA ASN A 152 -46.03 -17.91 -25.32
C ASN A 152 -45.39 -19.09 -26.08
N GLY A 153 -46.09 -20.05 -26.65
CA GLY A 153 -47.51 -20.15 -27.00
C GLY A 153 -47.51 -21.19 -28.11
N ASP A 154 -48.21 -22.28 -27.85
CA ASP A 154 -48.47 -23.41 -28.74
C ASP A 154 -49.06 -22.92 -30.07
N GLU A 155 -48.40 -23.19 -31.21
CA GLU A 155 -49.07 -23.24 -32.51
C GLU A 155 -48.25 -24.11 -33.48
N ALA A 156 -48.50 -25.42 -33.40
CA ALA A 156 -48.10 -26.39 -34.40
C ALA A 156 -49.28 -26.60 -35.37
N ASP A 157 -49.28 -25.89 -36.49
CA ASP A 157 -50.08 -26.25 -37.67
C ASP A 157 -49.13 -26.34 -38.88
N ALA A 158 -48.94 -27.57 -39.36
CA ALA A 158 -48.33 -27.88 -40.65
C ALA A 158 -49.40 -27.74 -41.76
N PRO A 159 -49.20 -28.07 -43.06
CA PRO A 159 -48.01 -28.56 -43.77
C PRO A 159 -47.81 -27.94 -45.19
N GLY A 160 -46.79 -28.39 -45.94
CA GLY A 160 -46.95 -28.57 -47.39
C GLY A 160 -45.85 -28.06 -48.34
N LEU A 161 -45.26 -29.03 -49.05
CA LEU A 161 -44.95 -29.04 -50.49
C LEU A 161 -43.64 -28.42 -51.04
N ARG A 162 -42.70 -29.34 -51.30
CA ARG A 162 -41.89 -29.55 -52.53
C ARG A 162 -41.90 -28.46 -53.62
N ALA A 163 -40.70 -28.09 -54.07
CA ALA A 163 -40.17 -28.28 -55.45
C ALA A 163 -38.99 -27.30 -55.70
N SER A 164 -37.77 -27.80 -55.91
CA SER A 164 -37.12 -27.91 -57.22
C SER A 164 -36.54 -26.60 -57.77
N SER A 165 -35.21 -26.51 -57.82
CA SER A 165 -34.49 -26.19 -59.07
C SER A 165 -32.98 -26.36 -58.87
N ARG A 166 -32.41 -27.28 -59.65
CA ARG A 166 -30.97 -27.45 -59.85
C ARG A 166 -30.77 -27.60 -61.34
N LYS A 167 -30.34 -26.54 -62.01
CA LYS A 167 -29.44 -26.61 -63.17
C LYS A 167 -28.83 -25.25 -63.44
#